data_AF-A0A432SJ53-F1
#
_entry.id   AF-A0A432SJ53-F1
#
_cell.length_a   1.000
_cell.length_b   1.000
_cell.length_c   1.000
_cell.angle_alpha   90.00
_cell.angle_beta   90.00
_cell.angle_gamma   90.00
#
_symmetry.space_group_name_H-M   'P 1'
#
loop_
_entity.id
_entity.type
_entity.pdbx_description
1 polymer ?
#
loop_
_entity_poly.entity_id
_entity_poly.type
_entity_poly.pdbx_seq_one_letter_code
_entity_poly.pdbx_strand_id
1 'polypeptide(L)'
;MRVKNYLMLLFWLDLFLVIWGFFTAAQTFFIDVDVLRYPEENVRLLLILFILFAITSLAGLTLAFLYDKKYYVRFFSGLQIVVFVAMLAGKSIFG
;
A
#
# COMPACT_ATOMS: atom_id res chain seq x y z
N MET A 1 -15.11 -7.67 21.83
CA MET A 1 -15.50 -8.01 20.43
C MET A 1 -15.23 -6.90 19.41
N ARG A 2 -15.57 -5.61 19.66
CA ARG A 2 -15.43 -4.53 18.66
C ARG A 2 -14.02 -4.30 18.08
N VAL A 3 -12.97 -4.38 18.90
CA VAL A 3 -11.58 -4.13 18.48
C VAL A 3 -11.08 -5.05 17.37
N LYS A 4 -11.48 -6.33 17.41
CA LYS A 4 -11.09 -7.32 16.41
C LYS A 4 -11.64 -6.94 15.02
N ASN A 5 -12.83 -6.34 14.97
CA ASN A 5 -13.46 -5.94 13.72
C ASN A 5 -12.74 -4.76 13.06
N TYR A 6 -12.24 -3.79 13.85
CA TYR A 6 -11.47 -2.67 13.30
C TYR A 6 -10.12 -3.10 12.74
N LEU A 7 -9.39 -3.97 13.45
CA LEU A 7 -8.14 -4.54 12.96
C LEU A 7 -8.35 -5.39 11.69
N MET A 8 -9.43 -6.15 11.64
CA MET A 8 -9.79 -6.95 10.47
C MET A 8 -10.17 -6.05 9.28
N LEU A 9 -10.91 -4.96 9.52
CA LEU A 9 -11.25 -3.99 8.48
C LEU A 9 -9.99 -3.31 7.92
N LEU A 10 -9.09 -2.84 8.78
CA LEU A 10 -7.82 -2.23 8.36
C LEU A 10 -6.93 -3.22 7.61
N PHE A 11 -6.91 -4.47 8.05
CA PHE A 11 -6.20 -5.55 7.36
C PHE A 11 -6.71 -5.74 5.93
N TRP A 12 -8.03 -5.83 5.74
CA TRP A 12 -8.64 -5.99 4.42
C TRP A 12 -8.45 -4.75 3.56
N LEU A 13 -8.56 -3.56 4.15
CA LEU A 13 -8.35 -2.29 3.47
C LEU A 13 -6.91 -2.17 2.96
N ASP A 14 -5.90 -2.48 3.79
CA ASP A 14 -4.50 -2.45 3.38
C ASP A 14 -4.21 -3.43 2.25
N LEU A 15 -4.73 -4.66 2.34
CA LEU A 15 -4.59 -5.64 1.25
C LEU A 15 -5.20 -5.13 -0.05
N PHE A 16 -6.39 -4.55 0.03
CA PHE A 16 -7.06 -3.98 -1.12
C PHE A 16 -6.26 -2.83 -1.74
N LEU A 17 -5.74 -1.93 -0.92
CA LEU A 17 -4.92 -0.80 -1.38
C LEU A 17 -3.62 -1.26 -2.03
N VAL A 18 -2.97 -2.30 -1.51
CA VAL A 18 -1.76 -2.87 -2.13
C VAL A 18 -2.08 -3.52 -3.47
N ILE A 19 -3.12 -4.36 -3.54
CA ILE A 19 -3.51 -5.03 -4.79
C ILE A 19 -3.91 -4.00 -5.85
N TRP A 20 -4.70 -3.00 -5.46
CA TRP A 20 -5.10 -1.92 -6.36
C TRP A 20 -3.86 -1.13 -6.82
N GLY A 21 -3.02 -0.68 -5.89
CA GLY A 21 -1.81 0.06 -6.20
C GLY A 21 -0.89 -0.70 -7.16
N PHE A 22 -0.73 -2.01 -6.95
CA PHE A 22 0.03 -2.87 -7.86
C PHE A 22 -0.61 -2.96 -9.24
N PHE A 23 -1.94 -3.08 -9.33
CA PHE A 23 -2.65 -3.13 -10.60
C PHE A 23 -2.56 -1.80 -11.37
N THR A 24 -2.75 -0.67 -10.69
CA THR A 24 -2.57 0.66 -11.30
C THR A 24 -1.13 0.88 -11.75
N ALA A 25 -0.14 0.47 -10.95
CA ALA A 25 1.27 0.56 -11.34
C ALA A 25 1.56 -0.33 -12.55
N ALA A 26 1.03 -1.56 -12.56
CA ALA A 26 1.16 -2.46 -13.70
C ALA A 26 0.54 -1.87 -14.98
N GLN A 27 -0.66 -1.29 -14.89
CA GLN A 27 -1.29 -0.62 -16.03
C GLN A 27 -0.44 0.56 -16.54
N THR A 28 0.01 1.41 -15.62
CA THR A 28 0.74 2.64 -15.92
C THR A 28 2.09 2.37 -16.57
N PHE A 29 2.80 1.31 -16.15
CA PHE A 29 4.18 1.07 -16.57
C PHE A 29 4.36 -0.10 -17.56
N PHE A 30 3.41 -1.05 -17.63
CA PHE A 30 3.54 -2.23 -18.49
C PHE A 30 2.51 -2.32 -19.61
N ILE A 31 1.37 -1.62 -19.52
CA ILE A 31 0.26 -1.77 -20.49
C ILE A 31 0.12 -0.55 -21.40
N ASP A 32 0.34 0.68 -20.90
CA ASP A 32 0.34 1.87 -21.75
C ASP A 32 1.67 2.01 -22.51
N VAL A 33 1.64 1.71 -23.81
CA VAL A 33 2.78 1.74 -24.75
C VAL A 33 3.07 3.16 -25.26
N ASP A 34 2.24 4.15 -24.93
CA ASP A 34 2.50 5.57 -25.21
C ASP A 34 3.44 6.17 -24.15
N VAL A 35 4.69 5.69 -24.15
CA VAL A 35 5.82 6.11 -23.29
C VAL A 35 6.08 7.63 -23.35
N LEU A 36 5.48 8.35 -24.32
CA LEU A 36 5.66 9.77 -24.57
C LEU A 36 4.65 10.69 -23.86
N ARG A 37 3.56 10.16 -23.29
CA ARG A 37 2.68 10.94 -22.41
C ARG A 37 2.82 10.41 -20.99
N TYR A 38 3.47 11.19 -20.13
CA TYR A 38 3.46 10.95 -18.69
C TYR A 38 1.97 10.94 -18.25
N PRO A 39 1.41 9.81 -17.81
CA PRO A 39 -0.01 9.73 -17.47
C PRO A 39 -0.18 10.34 -16.07
N GLU A 40 -0.19 11.68 -16.01
CA GLU A 40 -0.25 12.46 -14.77
C GLU A 40 -1.40 12.02 -13.85
N GLU A 41 -2.54 11.64 -14.44
CA GLU A 41 -3.70 11.13 -13.71
C GLU A 41 -3.41 9.82 -12.98
N ASN A 42 -2.74 8.87 -13.64
CA ASN A 42 -2.40 7.57 -13.06
C ASN A 42 -1.31 7.70 -11.98
N VAL A 43 -0.32 8.57 -12.20
CA VAL A 43 0.72 8.86 -11.20
C VAL A 43 0.13 9.54 -9.97
N ARG A 44 -0.79 10.50 -10.16
CA ARG A 44 -1.51 11.15 -9.05
C ARG A 44 -2.36 10.11 -8.28
N LEU A 45 -3.01 9.18 -8.97
CA LEU A 45 -3.79 8.12 -8.35
C LEU A 45 -2.90 7.18 -7.52
N LEU A 46 -1.74 6.78 -8.05
CA LEU A 46 -0.76 5.97 -7.31
C LEU A 46 -0.27 6.68 -6.05
N LEU A 47 -0.01 7.99 -6.12
CA LEU A 47 0.41 8.78 -4.97
C LEU A 47 -0.70 8.85 -3.89
N ILE A 48 -1.96 9.03 -4.30
CA ILE A 48 -3.11 9.00 -3.38
C ILE A 48 -3.25 7.63 -2.71
N LEU A 49 -3.17 6.54 -3.49
CA LEU A 49 -3.23 5.18 -2.96
C LEU A 49 -2.12 4.91 -1.97
N PHE A 50 -0.90 5.39 -2.24
CA PHE A 50 0.24 5.23 -1.35
C PHE A 50 0.06 5.99 -0.03
N ILE A 51 -0.38 7.24 -0.07
CA ILE A 51 -0.66 8.03 1.13
C ILE A 51 -1.75 7.36 1.97
N LEU A 52 -2.83 6.93 1.31
CA LEU A 52 -3.95 6.27 1.99
C LEU A 52 -3.48 4.98 2.67
N PHE A 53 -2.70 4.17 1.95
CA PHE A 53 -2.07 2.97 2.47
C PHE A 53 -1.15 3.25 3.68
N ALA A 54 -0.30 4.28 3.60
CA ALA A 54 0.59 4.63 4.71
C ALA A 54 -0.20 5.00 5.97
N ILE A 55 -1.28 5.78 5.84
CA ILE A 55 -2.13 6.18 6.95
C ILE A 55 -2.86 4.97 7.55
N THR A 56 -3.47 4.13 6.72
CA THR A 56 -4.24 2.95 7.19
C THR A 56 -3.33 1.91 7.83
N SER A 57 -2.15 1.70 7.26
CA SER A 57 -1.14 0.78 7.80
C SER A 57 -0.58 1.25 9.14
N LEU A 58 -0.27 2.54 9.28
CA LEU A 58 0.18 3.11 10.56
C LEU A 58 -0.91 3.04 11.63
N ALA A 59 -2.17 3.31 11.26
CA ALA A 59 -3.30 3.15 12.17
C ALA A 59 -3.48 1.68 12.60
N GLY A 60 -3.39 0.75 11.65
CA GLY A 60 -3.43 -0.70 11.90
C GLY A 60 -2.32 -1.17 12.84
N LEU A 61 -1.09 -0.70 12.61
CA LEU A 61 0.07 -1.01 13.44
C LEU A 61 -0.09 -0.45 14.86
N THR A 62 -0.51 0.81 14.99
CA THR A 62 -0.74 1.46 16.28
C THR A 62 -1.79 0.72 17.10
N LEU A 63 -2.93 0.37 16.49
CA LEU A 63 -3.97 -0.42 17.14
C LEU A 63 -3.48 -1.83 17.49
N ALA A 64 -2.71 -2.47 16.60
CA ALA A 64 -2.18 -3.80 16.84
C ALA A 64 -1.21 -3.82 18.04
N PHE A 65 -0.38 -2.77 18.19
CA PHE A 65 0.47 -2.57 19.37
C PHE A 65 -0.35 -2.33 20.63
N LEU A 66 -1.35 -1.44 20.57
CA LEU A 66 -2.19 -1.08 21.72
C LEU A 66 -2.95 -2.28 22.30
N TYR A 67 -3.35 -3.23 21.44
CA TYR A 67 -4.11 -4.41 21.84
C TYR A 67 -3.28 -5.70 21.92
N ASP A 68 -1.94 -5.59 21.91
CA ASP A 68 -0.97 -6.69 21.95
C ASP A 68 -1.29 -7.83 20.96
N LYS A 69 -1.65 -7.44 19.73
CA LYS A 69 -1.98 -8.37 18.64
C LYS A 69 -0.75 -8.62 17.76
N LYS A 70 0.17 -9.45 18.27
CA LYS A 70 1.45 -9.81 17.62
C LYS A 70 1.33 -10.22 16.14
N TYR A 71 0.26 -10.93 15.77
CA TYR A 71 -0.01 -11.30 14.37
C TYR A 71 -0.19 -10.07 13.47
N TYR A 72 -1.05 -9.14 13.88
CA TYR A 72 -1.33 -7.92 13.11
C TYR A 72 -0.13 -6.98 13.09
N VAL A 73 0.62 -6.89 14.19
CA VAL A 73 1.88 -6.13 14.20
C VAL A 73 2.83 -6.68 13.13
N ARG A 74 3.08 -7.98 13.09
CA ARG A 74 3.95 -8.60 12.07
C ARG A 74 3.42 -8.37 10.65
N PHE A 75 2.10 -8.46 10.46
CA PHE A 75 1.48 -8.23 9.17
C PHE A 75 1.68 -6.80 8.68
N PHE A 76 1.25 -5.78 9.43
CA PHE A 76 1.36 -4.39 9.03
C PHE A 76 2.83 -3.97 8.86
N SER A 77 3.73 -4.43 9.74
CA SER A 77 5.17 -4.16 9.63
C SER A 77 5.77 -4.80 8.37
N GLY A 78 5.46 -6.07 8.12
CA GLY A 78 5.98 -6.80 6.96
C GLY A 78 5.47 -6.20 5.65
N LEU A 79 4.20 -5.80 5.63
CA LEU A 79 3.57 -5.22 4.45
C LEU A 79 4.15 -3.83 4.14
N GLN A 80 4.47 -3.01 5.16
CA GLN A 80 5.24 -1.78 4.96
C GLN A 80 6.62 -2.03 4.34
N ILE A 81 7.35 -3.06 4.80
CA ILE A 81 8.65 -3.41 4.24
C ILE A 81 8.51 -3.81 2.77
N VAL A 82 7.52 -4.64 2.44
CA VAL A 82 7.27 -5.08 1.05
C VAL A 82 7.00 -3.88 0.14
N VAL A 83 6.11 -2.97 0.56
CA VAL A 83 5.79 -1.77 -0.23
C VAL A 83 6.99 -0.84 -0.34
N PHE A 84 7.77 -0.69 0.72
CA PHE A 84 8.98 0.13 0.70
C PHE A 84 10.04 -0.43 -0.27
N VAL A 85 10.27 -1.74 -0.24
CA VAL A 85 11.16 -2.42 -1.20
C VAL A 85 10.64 -2.28 -2.63
N ALA A 86 9.33 -2.42 -2.85
CA ALA A 86 8.72 -2.21 -4.16
C ALA A 86 8.91 -0.77 -4.66
N MET A 87 8.80 0.24 -3.79
CA MET A 87 9.09 1.63 -4.13
C MET A 87 10.57 1.86 -4.46
N LEU A 88 11.48 1.30 -3.67
CA LEU A 88 12.92 1.39 -3.96
C LEU A 88 13.26 0.74 -5.30
N ALA A 89 12.68 -0.43 -5.58
CA ALA A 89 12.82 -1.11 -6.86
C ALA A 89 12.26 -0.25 -8.00
N GLY A 90 11.07 0.32 -7.83
CA GLY A 90 10.47 1.25 -8.80
C GLY A 90 11.37 2.45 -9.06
N LYS A 91 11.86 3.11 -8.01
CA LYS A 91 12.80 4.24 -8.15
C LYS A 91 14.07 3.83 -8.89
N SER A 92 14.65 2.66 -8.59
CA SER A 92 15.87 2.19 -9.27
C SER A 92 15.69 1.96 -10.77
N ILE A 93 14.46 1.71 -11.22
CA ILE A 93 14.13 1.53 -12.65
C ILE A 93 14.00 2.88 -13.37
N PHE A 94 13.59 3.95 -12.65
CA PHE A 94 13.33 5.27 -13.24
C PHE A 94 14.40 6.35 -12.93
N GLY A 95 15.37 6.08 -12.04
CA GLY A 95 16.45 7.00 -11.65
C GLY A 95 16.19 7.72 -10.33
#